data_AF-A0A4S1ZSH9-F1
#
_entry.id   AF-A0A4S1ZSH9-F1
#
_cell.length_a   1.000
_cell.length_b   1.000
_cell.length_c   1.000
_cell.angle_alpha   90.00
_cell.angle_beta   90.00
_cell.angle_gamma   90.00
#
_symmetry.space_group_name_H-M   'P 1'
#
loop_
_entity.id
_entity.type
_entity.pdbx_description
1 polymer ?
#
loop_
_entity_poly.entity_id
_entity_poly.type
_entity_poly.pdbx_seq_one_letter_code
_entity_poly.pdbx_strand_id
1 'polypeptide(L)'
;MKKIAIFAVGILVMAVAACHTQKDNGVTAENAVVSARPESMVVRHSSMIPKAVVYRTNGPFSENVPIIMSANRKEIVSFPAPSDIHPDVAPVELAKGYLLDRHGVGINSAFTRYTYDEYSTLPVAPSLRHLRQMVIPGAIVTDLVRLPFPLTTALADTARVNRLIRQGFPGCDVMLERKAVAPFL
;
A
#
# COMPACT_ATOMS: atom_id res chain seq x y z
N MET A 1 57.72 16.39 -26.93
CA MET A 1 57.96 15.11 -27.65
C MET A 1 57.18 14.04 -26.90
N LYS A 2 55.99 13.61 -27.35
CA LYS A 2 55.73 12.42 -28.22
C LYS A 2 56.29 11.15 -27.54
N LYS A 3 55.55 10.10 -27.18
CA LYS A 3 54.51 9.37 -27.94
C LYS A 3 53.59 8.54 -27.03
N ILE A 4 52.38 8.34 -27.53
CA ILE A 4 51.25 7.53 -27.05
C ILE A 4 51.39 6.07 -27.56
N ALA A 5 50.63 5.16 -26.94
CA ALA A 5 50.06 3.89 -27.46
C ALA A 5 50.71 2.61 -26.85
N ILE A 6 50.03 1.47 -26.63
CA ILE A 6 48.83 0.85 -27.22
C ILE A 6 48.04 0.07 -26.13
N PHE A 7 46.71 0.07 -26.30
CA PHE A 7 45.68 -0.74 -25.63
C PHE A 7 45.72 -2.23 -26.02
N ALA A 8 45.49 -3.15 -25.07
CA ALA A 8 45.15 -4.54 -25.34
C ALA A 8 43.64 -4.79 -25.17
N VAL A 9 42.98 -5.04 -26.30
CA VAL A 9 41.64 -5.59 -26.50
C VAL A 9 41.74 -7.13 -26.34
N GLY A 10 40.82 -7.94 -25.83
CA GLY A 10 39.42 -7.80 -25.44
C GLY A 10 38.68 -9.08 -25.85
N ILE A 11 38.04 -9.80 -24.91
CA ILE A 11 37.04 -10.84 -25.19
C ILE A 11 36.00 -10.81 -24.07
N LEU A 12 34.75 -10.46 -24.38
CA LEU A 12 33.57 -11.08 -23.76
C LEU A 12 32.36 -10.90 -24.68
N VAL A 13 31.79 -12.04 -25.05
CA VAL A 13 30.62 -12.20 -25.92
C VAL A 13 29.36 -11.83 -25.13
N MET A 14 28.51 -10.96 -25.70
CA MET A 14 27.10 -10.89 -25.35
C MET A 14 26.25 -10.92 -26.63
N ALA A 15 25.37 -11.91 -26.70
CA ALA A 15 24.43 -12.11 -27.77
C ALA A 15 23.33 -11.03 -27.73
N VAL A 16 23.10 -10.36 -28.85
CA VAL A 16 21.94 -9.50 -29.08
C VAL A 16 20.86 -10.33 -29.79
N ALA A 17 19.79 -10.67 -29.07
CA ALA A 17 18.53 -11.07 -29.68
C ALA A 17 17.71 -9.80 -29.94
N ALA A 18 17.88 -9.21 -31.14
CA ALA A 18 17.04 -8.12 -31.62
C ALA A 18 15.84 -8.73 -32.35
N CYS A 19 14.66 -8.76 -31.72
CA CYS A 19 13.41 -8.96 -32.46
C CYS A 19 13.01 -7.64 -33.12
N HIS A 20 13.40 -7.50 -34.38
CA HIS A 20 12.93 -6.47 -35.29
C HIS A 20 11.65 -6.98 -35.97
N THR A 21 10.47 -6.43 -35.63
CA THR A 21 9.24 -6.70 -36.38
C THR A 21 9.28 -5.93 -37.69
N GLN A 22 9.53 -6.65 -38.77
CA GLN A 22 9.45 -6.15 -40.13
C GLN A 22 7.99 -6.16 -40.59
N LYS A 23 7.51 -5.00 -41.03
CA LYS A 23 6.21 -4.82 -41.68
C LYS A 23 6.39 -5.13 -43.16
N ASP A 24 5.75 -6.17 -43.65
CA ASP A 24 5.66 -6.42 -45.10
C ASP A 24 4.19 -6.50 -45.53
N ASN A 25 3.84 -5.62 -46.47
CA ASN A 25 2.61 -5.63 -47.24
C ASN A 25 2.94 -6.20 -48.62
N GLY A 26 2.28 -7.28 -49.05
CA GLY A 26 2.41 -7.78 -50.42
C GLY A 26 1.79 -9.15 -50.70
N VAL A 27 0.50 -9.14 -51.01
CA VAL A 27 -0.37 -10.09 -51.76
C VAL A 27 0.39 -11.15 -52.60
N THR A 28 0.06 -12.46 -52.60
CA THR A 28 -0.96 -13.11 -53.48
C THR A 28 -1.30 -14.56 -53.04
N ALA A 29 -2.45 -15.04 -53.53
CA ALA A 29 -3.32 -16.14 -53.09
C ALA A 29 -2.84 -17.60 -53.26
N GLU A 30 -3.33 -18.52 -52.40
CA GLU A 30 -4.18 -19.67 -52.82
C GLU A 30 -4.78 -20.46 -51.61
N ASN A 31 -6.11 -20.59 -51.63
CA ASN A 31 -6.99 -21.65 -51.15
C ASN A 31 -6.78 -22.42 -49.81
N ALA A 32 -7.70 -22.12 -48.88
CA ALA A 32 -8.52 -23.02 -48.06
C ALA A 32 -7.86 -24.14 -47.22
N VAL A 33 -7.68 -23.90 -45.91
CA VAL A 33 -7.81 -24.95 -44.87
C VAL A 33 -8.34 -24.34 -43.56
N VAL A 34 -9.30 -25.03 -42.95
CA VAL A 34 -9.97 -24.82 -41.66
C VAL A 34 -9.13 -24.06 -40.61
N SER A 35 -9.63 -22.89 -40.21
CA SER A 35 -9.09 -22.11 -39.08
C SER A 35 -9.53 -22.74 -37.76
N ALA A 36 -8.76 -23.70 -37.26
CA ALA A 36 -8.76 -24.04 -35.85
C ALA A 36 -8.08 -22.88 -35.11
N ARG A 37 -8.87 -21.98 -34.53
CA ARG A 37 -8.37 -20.94 -33.62
C ARG A 37 -7.83 -21.64 -32.37
N PRO A 38 -6.58 -21.41 -31.95
CA PRO A 38 -6.14 -21.87 -30.64
C PRO A 38 -6.96 -21.08 -29.61
N GLU A 39 -7.71 -21.81 -28.78
CA GLU A 39 -8.29 -21.26 -27.56
C GLU A 39 -7.16 -20.60 -26.77
N SER A 40 -7.18 -19.28 -26.71
CA SER A 40 -6.30 -18.52 -25.84
C SER A 40 -6.55 -19.01 -24.42
N MET A 41 -5.55 -19.68 -23.84
CA MET A 41 -5.53 -19.99 -22.41
C MET A 41 -5.50 -18.67 -21.64
N VAL A 42 -6.68 -18.17 -21.28
CA VAL A 42 -6.83 -17.06 -20.33
C VAL A 42 -6.38 -17.60 -18.98
N VAL A 43 -5.11 -17.38 -18.66
CA VAL A 43 -4.61 -17.53 -17.30
C VAL A 43 -5.34 -16.50 -16.45
N ARG A 44 -6.42 -16.94 -15.79
CA ARG A 44 -7.15 -16.13 -14.81
C ARG A 44 -6.23 -15.89 -13.63
N HIS A 45 -5.50 -14.78 -13.64
CA HIS A 45 -4.92 -14.24 -12.42
C HIS A 45 -6.09 -13.92 -11.50
N SER A 46 -6.31 -14.76 -10.48
CA SER A 46 -7.23 -14.46 -9.40
C SER A 46 -6.66 -13.26 -8.64
N SER A 47 -7.08 -12.06 -9.00
CA SER A 47 -6.78 -10.86 -8.23
C SER A 47 -7.53 -10.97 -6.90
N MET A 48 -6.82 -11.35 -5.84
CA MET A 48 -7.37 -11.28 -4.49
C MET A 48 -7.64 -9.81 -4.16
N ILE A 49 -8.92 -9.44 -4.05
CA ILE A 49 -9.33 -8.11 -3.59
C ILE A 49 -8.96 -7.98 -2.11
N PRO A 50 -8.17 -6.97 -1.71
CA PRO A 50 -7.86 -6.73 -0.30
C PRO A 50 -9.13 -6.52 0.53
N LYS A 51 -9.18 -7.20 1.68
CA LYS A 51 -10.26 -7.05 2.66
C LYS A 51 -10.08 -5.75 3.46
N ALA A 52 -11.18 -5.15 3.88
CA ALA A 52 -11.17 -3.96 4.72
C ALA A 52 -10.53 -4.25 6.09
N VAL A 53 -9.96 -3.22 6.69
CA VAL A 53 -9.36 -3.26 8.02
C VAL A 53 -9.99 -2.18 8.88
N VAL A 54 -10.30 -2.52 10.13
CA VAL A 54 -10.62 -1.54 11.17
C VAL A 54 -9.56 -1.60 12.26
N TYR A 55 -9.28 -0.47 12.89
CA TYR A 55 -8.24 -0.37 13.91
C TYR A 55 -8.64 0.54 15.06
N ARG A 56 -7.94 0.42 16.18
CA ARG A 56 -7.94 1.41 17.26
C ARG A 56 -6.52 1.83 17.57
N THR A 57 -6.39 2.98 18.19
CA THR A 57 -5.12 3.47 18.71
C THR A 57 -5.25 3.79 20.19
N ASN A 58 -4.13 4.01 20.87
CA ASN A 58 -4.10 4.39 22.28
C ASN A 58 -4.37 5.89 22.53
N GLY A 59 -4.88 6.63 21.54
CA GLY A 59 -5.19 8.06 21.65
C GLY A 59 -6.03 8.57 20.47
N PRO A 60 -6.34 9.88 20.42
CA PRO A 60 -7.14 10.47 19.34
C PRO A 60 -6.26 10.85 18.14
N PHE A 61 -5.76 9.85 17.41
CA PHE A 61 -4.86 10.04 16.26
C PHE A 61 -5.55 9.88 14.90
N SER A 62 -6.88 9.99 14.83
CA SER A 62 -7.66 9.83 13.60
C SER A 62 -7.29 10.86 12.54
N GLU A 63 -6.94 12.08 12.95
CA GLU A 63 -6.56 13.18 12.05
C GLU A 63 -5.09 13.14 11.64
N ASN A 64 -4.29 12.26 12.23
CA ASN A 64 -2.85 12.25 12.07
C ASN A 64 -2.40 11.32 10.95
N VAL A 65 -1.49 11.78 10.10
CA VAL A 65 -0.99 10.98 8.98
C VAL A 65 -0.20 9.77 9.51
N PRO A 66 -0.58 8.54 9.14
CA PRO A 66 0.13 7.34 9.53
C PRO A 66 1.36 7.10 8.64
N ILE A 67 2.41 6.56 9.25
CA ILE A 67 3.60 6.04 8.57
C ILE A 67 3.86 4.61 9.06
N ILE A 68 4.58 3.81 8.29
CA ILE A 68 4.92 2.44 8.66
C ILE A 68 6.37 2.40 9.17
N MET A 69 6.54 1.84 10.36
CA MET A 69 7.85 1.59 10.95
C MET A 69 8.31 0.16 10.67
N SER A 70 9.62 -0.07 10.72
CA SER A 70 10.19 -1.41 10.82
C SER A 70 9.65 -2.14 12.07
N ALA A 71 9.74 -3.48 12.10
CA ALA A 71 9.24 -4.28 13.23
C ALA A 71 9.87 -3.90 14.59
N ASN A 72 11.16 -3.52 14.59
CA ASN A 72 11.87 -3.03 15.78
C ASN A 72 11.62 -1.53 16.07
N ARG A 73 10.78 -0.87 15.26
CA ARG A 73 10.45 0.56 15.29
C ARG A 73 11.65 1.52 15.23
N LYS A 74 12.78 1.06 14.69
CA LYS A 74 13.99 1.88 14.53
C LYS A 74 14.04 2.65 13.23
N GLU A 75 13.31 2.26 12.20
CA GLU A 75 13.35 2.87 10.87
C GLU A 75 11.93 3.13 10.36
N ILE A 76 11.76 4.15 9.53
CA ILE A 76 10.53 4.36 8.76
C ILE A 76 10.72 3.60 7.46
N VAL A 77 9.80 2.67 7.15
CA VAL A 77 9.88 1.83 5.95
C VAL A 77 8.91 2.27 4.86
N SER A 78 7.86 3.01 5.21
CA SER A 78 6.92 3.60 4.25
C SER A 78 6.24 4.84 4.82
N PHE A 79 6.02 5.83 3.98
CA PHE A 79 5.29 7.07 4.28
C PHE A 79 4.67 7.60 2.97
N PRO A 80 3.52 8.30 3.05
CA PRO A 80 2.82 8.81 1.87
C PRO A 80 3.54 10.00 1.23
N ALA A 81 3.37 10.18 -0.08
CA ALA A 81 3.63 11.47 -0.70
C ALA A 81 2.49 12.45 -0.31
N PRO A 82 2.74 13.77 -0.25
CA PRO A 82 1.66 14.74 -0.01
C PRO A 82 0.49 14.61 -0.98
N SER A 83 0.76 14.26 -2.24
CA SER A 83 -0.26 14.01 -3.27
C SER A 83 -1.14 12.79 -3.03
N ASP A 84 -0.74 11.88 -2.14
CA ASP A 84 -1.54 10.72 -1.74
C ASP A 84 -2.52 11.07 -0.60
N ILE A 85 -2.36 12.26 0.00
CA ILE A 85 -3.11 12.72 1.18
C ILE A 85 -4.16 13.75 0.76
N HIS A 86 -5.40 13.45 1.12
CA HIS A 86 -6.57 14.32 1.03
C HIS A 86 -7.48 14.07 2.24
N PRO A 87 -8.35 15.01 2.63
CA PRO A 87 -9.29 14.79 3.73
C PRO A 87 -10.17 13.54 3.52
N ASP A 88 -10.50 13.22 2.27
CA ASP A 88 -11.31 12.06 1.90
C ASP A 88 -10.60 10.70 2.07
N VAL A 89 -9.31 10.68 2.42
CA VAL A 89 -8.55 9.45 2.76
C VAL A 89 -8.26 9.31 4.25
N ALA A 90 -8.70 10.25 5.10
CA ALA A 90 -8.70 10.10 6.56
C ALA A 90 -9.43 8.80 6.98
N PRO A 91 -9.30 8.22 8.17
CA PRO A 91 -10.16 7.09 8.56
C PRO A 91 -11.65 7.48 8.64
N VAL A 92 -12.56 6.51 8.66
CA VAL A 92 -13.98 6.76 9.05
C VAL A 92 -14.17 6.33 10.50
N GLU A 93 -14.72 7.21 11.33
CA GLU A 93 -15.03 6.87 12.72
C GLU A 93 -16.17 5.84 12.81
N LEU A 94 -15.99 4.86 13.70
CA LEU A 94 -16.91 3.76 13.94
C LEU A 94 -17.15 3.60 15.45
N ALA A 95 -18.07 2.72 15.80
CA ALA A 95 -18.45 2.43 17.17
C ALA A 95 -17.25 1.97 18.02
N LYS A 96 -17.32 2.22 19.34
CA LYS A 96 -16.31 1.80 20.32
C LYS A 96 -14.89 2.31 20.02
N GLY A 97 -14.77 3.46 19.33
CA GLY A 97 -13.50 4.11 19.01
C GLY A 97 -12.71 3.43 17.89
N TYR A 98 -13.32 2.50 17.14
CA TYR A 98 -12.70 1.94 15.94
C TYR A 98 -12.70 2.95 14.78
N LEU A 99 -11.71 2.80 13.92
CA LEU A 99 -11.49 3.58 12.72
C LEU A 99 -11.47 2.62 11.52
N LEU A 100 -12.24 2.91 10.47
CA LEU A 100 -12.13 2.22 9.18
C LEU A 100 -10.92 2.73 8.44
N ASP A 101 -9.99 1.84 8.11
CA ASP A 101 -8.78 2.19 7.39
C ASP A 101 -9.06 2.51 5.91
N ARG A 102 -8.56 3.65 5.46
CA ARG A 102 -8.55 4.09 4.05
C ARG A 102 -7.14 4.35 3.52
N HIS A 103 -6.10 4.16 4.34
CA HIS A 103 -4.73 4.59 4.03
C HIS A 103 -3.69 3.46 4.15
N GLY A 104 -4.02 2.32 4.77
CA GLY A 104 -3.11 1.19 4.95
C GLY A 104 -2.45 1.18 6.32
N VAL A 105 -3.21 1.44 7.38
CA VAL A 105 -2.75 1.31 8.77
C VAL A 105 -2.51 -0.17 9.10
N GLY A 106 -1.36 -0.46 9.72
CA GLY A 106 -0.94 -1.80 10.11
C GLY A 106 -0.34 -1.88 11.51
N ILE A 107 0.08 -3.09 11.90
CA ILE A 107 0.58 -3.40 13.25
C ILE A 107 1.77 -2.53 13.71
N ASN A 108 2.59 -2.10 12.75
CA ASN A 108 3.78 -1.27 12.95
C ASN A 108 3.57 0.19 12.58
N SER A 109 2.33 0.63 12.35
CA SER A 109 2.05 2.03 12.09
C SER A 109 2.42 2.90 13.30
N ALA A 110 2.90 4.10 12.97
CA ALA A 110 3.07 5.22 13.88
C ALA A 110 2.33 6.42 13.29
N PHE A 111 1.99 7.40 14.13
CA PHE A 111 1.25 8.58 13.73
C PHE A 111 2.15 9.79 13.84
N THR A 112 2.15 10.64 12.82
CA THR A 112 2.92 11.89 12.83
C THR A 112 2.08 13.02 13.43
N ARG A 113 2.72 14.12 13.86
CA ARG A 113 2.02 15.33 14.29
C ARG A 113 1.33 16.07 13.14
N TYR A 114 1.65 15.74 11.89
CA TYR A 114 0.93 16.31 10.76
C TYR A 114 -0.50 15.78 10.74
N THR A 115 -1.43 16.71 10.58
CA THR A 115 -2.80 16.37 10.18
C THR A 115 -2.86 16.04 8.69
N TYR A 116 -3.94 15.38 8.25
CA TYR A 116 -4.21 15.19 6.81
C TYR A 116 -4.22 16.52 6.07
N ASP A 117 -4.88 17.54 6.63
CA ASP A 117 -4.94 18.88 6.07
C ASP A 117 -3.55 19.49 5.89
N GLU A 118 -2.74 19.53 6.96
CA GLU A 118 -1.39 20.10 6.89
C GLU A 118 -0.49 19.34 5.90
N TYR A 119 -0.49 18.00 5.95
CA TYR A 119 0.41 17.19 5.13
C TYR A 119 0.07 17.28 3.64
N SER A 120 -1.21 17.34 3.30
CA SER A 120 -1.68 17.45 1.90
C SER A 120 -1.22 18.73 1.20
N THR A 121 -0.95 19.79 1.98
CA THR A 121 -0.50 21.08 1.44
C THR A 121 1.01 21.15 1.21
N LEU A 122 1.77 20.14 1.64
CA LEU A 122 3.21 20.14 1.49
C LEU A 122 3.61 19.99 0.01
N PRO A 123 4.58 20.76 -0.49
CA PRO A 123 5.02 20.64 -1.88
C PRO A 123 5.80 19.34 -2.14
N VAL A 124 6.43 18.78 -1.10
CA VAL A 124 7.19 17.53 -1.14
C VAL A 124 7.13 16.86 0.23
N ALA A 125 7.23 15.53 0.24
CA ALA A 125 7.31 14.78 1.50
C ALA A 125 8.51 15.24 2.34
N PRO A 126 8.36 15.40 3.67
CA PRO A 126 9.49 15.73 4.53
C PRO A 126 10.55 14.63 4.54
N SER A 127 11.80 14.97 4.84
CA SER A 127 12.87 13.98 4.98
C SER A 127 12.56 12.94 6.07
N LEU A 128 13.09 11.73 5.95
CA LEU A 128 12.97 10.67 6.97
C LEU A 128 13.37 11.15 8.38
N ARG A 129 14.42 11.96 8.49
CA ARG A 129 14.86 12.54 9.77
C ARG A 129 13.79 13.45 10.37
N HIS A 130 13.18 14.30 9.55
CA HIS A 130 12.10 15.19 9.97
C HIS A 130 10.83 14.42 10.33
N LEU A 131 10.42 13.46 9.48
CA LEU A 131 9.28 12.59 9.78
C LEU A 131 9.45 11.87 11.12
N ARG A 132 10.66 11.39 11.43
CA ARG A 132 10.95 10.75 12.72
C ARG A 132 10.76 11.70 13.91
N GLN A 133 11.12 12.98 13.77
CA GLN A 133 10.88 14.00 14.80
C GLN A 133 9.39 14.33 14.96
N MET A 134 8.63 14.16 13.87
CA MET A 134 7.19 14.38 13.85
C MET A 134 6.39 13.18 14.37
N VAL A 135 6.98 12.00 14.57
CA VAL A 135 6.27 10.87 15.21
C VAL A 135 5.81 11.26 16.61
N ILE A 136 4.53 11.06 16.89
CA ILE A 136 3.95 11.26 18.22
C ILE A 136 4.50 10.17 19.15
N PRO A 137 5.26 10.52 20.21
CA PRO A 137 5.83 9.52 21.12
C PRO A 137 4.74 8.67 21.77
N GLY A 138 4.92 7.35 21.77
CA GLY A 138 3.96 6.42 22.38
C GLY A 138 2.69 6.15 21.56
N ALA A 139 2.44 6.86 20.46
CA ALA A 139 1.27 6.60 19.60
C ALA A 139 1.42 5.25 18.88
N ILE A 140 0.46 4.35 19.11
CA ILE A 140 0.45 3.00 18.58
C ILE A 140 -0.96 2.53 18.24
N VAL A 141 -1.04 1.61 17.27
CA VAL A 141 -2.25 0.82 17.03
C VAL A 141 -2.43 -0.17 18.19
N THR A 142 -3.60 -0.25 18.79
CA THR A 142 -3.91 -1.21 19.88
C THR A 142 -4.67 -2.42 19.38
N ASP A 143 -5.49 -2.22 18.35
CA ASP A 143 -6.35 -3.24 17.77
C ASP A 143 -6.28 -3.15 16.26
N LEU A 144 -6.28 -4.29 15.59
CA LEU A 144 -6.32 -4.38 14.14
C LEU A 144 -7.15 -5.60 13.76
N VAL A 145 -8.25 -5.38 13.04
CA VAL A 145 -9.18 -6.44 12.67
C VAL A 145 -9.48 -6.35 11.18
N ARG A 146 -9.28 -7.46 10.46
CA ARG A 146 -9.62 -7.59 9.06
C ARG A 146 -11.04 -8.11 8.91
N LEU A 147 -11.87 -7.33 8.22
CA LEU A 147 -13.28 -7.65 7.97
C LEU A 147 -13.42 -8.72 6.88
N PRO A 148 -14.55 -9.44 6.80
CA PRO A 148 -14.75 -10.49 5.80
C PRO A 148 -15.08 -9.97 4.39
N PHE A 149 -15.07 -8.65 4.16
CA PHE A 149 -15.43 -7.98 2.90
C PHE A 149 -14.47 -6.81 2.58
N PRO A 150 -14.42 -6.35 1.31
CA PRO A 150 -13.53 -5.26 0.90
C PRO A 150 -13.94 -3.89 1.44
N LEU A 151 -13.03 -2.92 1.33
CA LEU A 151 -13.23 -1.53 1.79
C LEU A 151 -14.47 -0.88 1.17
N THR A 152 -14.73 -1.12 -0.12
CA THR A 152 -15.91 -0.57 -0.82
C THR A 152 -17.22 -1.00 -0.16
N THR A 153 -17.34 -2.26 0.26
CA THR A 153 -18.49 -2.76 1.02
C THR A 153 -18.57 -2.15 2.42
N ALA A 154 -17.43 -1.95 3.08
CA ALA A 154 -17.39 -1.35 4.41
C ALA A 154 -17.84 0.13 4.39
N LEU A 155 -17.44 0.88 3.37
CA LEU A 155 -17.84 2.29 3.18
C LEU A 155 -19.31 2.43 2.82
N ALA A 156 -19.83 1.52 1.99
CA ALA A 156 -21.23 1.54 1.58
C ALA A 156 -22.21 1.22 2.73
N ASP A 157 -21.79 0.46 3.75
CA ASP A 157 -22.62 0.09 4.90
C ASP A 157 -21.81 0.06 6.21
N THR A 158 -21.50 1.26 6.72
CA THR A 158 -20.83 1.42 8.02
C THR A 158 -21.69 0.91 9.19
N ALA A 159 -23.02 0.84 9.04
CA ALA A 159 -23.91 0.27 10.04
C ALA A 159 -23.65 -1.23 10.24
N ARG A 160 -23.37 -1.98 9.18
CA ARG A 160 -22.92 -3.38 9.25
C ARG A 160 -21.60 -3.53 9.98
N VAL A 161 -20.62 -2.67 9.67
CA VAL A 161 -19.33 -2.68 10.37
C VAL A 161 -19.53 -2.44 11.87
N ASN A 162 -20.36 -1.45 12.21
CA ASN A 162 -20.70 -1.12 13.59
C ASN A 162 -21.43 -2.26 14.33
N ARG A 163 -22.25 -3.07 13.66
CA ARG A 163 -22.83 -4.29 14.25
C ARG A 163 -21.75 -5.32 14.59
N LEU A 164 -20.80 -5.58 13.68
CA LEU A 164 -19.68 -6.48 13.93
C LEU A 164 -18.84 -6.03 15.14
N ILE A 165 -18.51 -4.74 15.21
CA ILE A 165 -17.78 -4.16 16.35
C ILE A 165 -18.53 -4.37 17.68
N ARG A 166 -19.85 -4.15 17.69
CA ARG A 166 -20.66 -4.32 18.90
C ARG A 166 -20.75 -5.78 19.34
N GLN A 167 -20.79 -6.70 18.38
CA GLN A 167 -20.87 -8.15 18.59
C GLN A 167 -19.52 -8.82 18.88
N GLY A 168 -18.41 -8.09 18.87
CA GLY A 168 -17.07 -8.65 19.13
C GLY A 168 -16.43 -9.34 17.92
N PHE A 169 -16.69 -8.81 16.72
CA PHE A 169 -16.07 -9.25 15.46
C PHE A 169 -16.26 -10.73 15.09
N PRO A 170 -17.49 -11.30 15.16
CA PRO A 170 -17.71 -12.67 14.75
C PRO A 170 -17.30 -12.90 13.29
N GLY A 171 -16.52 -13.96 13.04
CA GLY A 171 -16.06 -14.33 11.69
C GLY A 171 -15.06 -13.36 11.05
N CYS A 172 -14.49 -12.42 11.80
CA CYS A 172 -13.41 -11.55 11.35
C CYS A 172 -12.06 -12.11 11.77
N ASP A 173 -10.98 -11.64 11.13
CA ASP A 173 -9.60 -12.00 11.47
C ASP A 173 -9.00 -10.93 12.38
N VAL A 174 -8.80 -11.26 13.66
CA VAL A 174 -8.21 -10.35 14.66
C VAL A 174 -6.68 -10.44 14.55
N MET A 175 -6.09 -9.46 13.90
CA MET A 175 -4.66 -9.41 13.59
C MET A 175 -3.82 -8.85 14.75
N LEU A 176 -4.42 -8.00 15.59
CA LEU A 176 -3.78 -7.41 16.76
C LEU A 176 -4.83 -7.12 17.84
N GLU A 177 -4.50 -7.46 19.07
CA GLU A 177 -5.16 -6.97 20.28
C GLU A 177 -4.11 -6.78 21.37
N ARG A 178 -3.82 -5.52 21.72
CA ARG A 178 -2.91 -5.17 22.81
C ARG A 178 -3.73 -4.87 24.05
N LYS A 179 -3.50 -5.60 25.13
CA LYS A 179 -4.08 -5.24 26.44
C LYS A 179 -3.70 -3.79 26.76
N ALA A 180 -4.68 -3.01 27.21
CA ALA A 180 -4.44 -1.63 27.64
C ALA A 180 -3.32 -1.62 28.69
N VAL A 181 -2.17 -1.08 28.31
CA VAL A 181 -1.20 -0.59 29.28
C VAL A 181 -1.73 0.80 29.64
N ALA A 182 -1.98 1.05 30.92
CA ALA A 182 -2.50 2.32 31.40
C ALA A 182 -1.73 3.49 30.72
N PRO A 183 -2.42 4.57 30.31
CA PRO A 183 -1.73 5.72 29.74
C PRO A 183 -0.69 6.19 30.76
N PHE A 184 0.55 6.37 30.32
CA PHE A 184 1.55 7.05 31.12
C PHE A 184 1.00 8.45 31.40
N LEU A 185 0.61 8.67 32.66
CA LEU A 185 0.24 9.97 33.23
C LEU A 185 1.48 10.87 33.30
#